data_AF-I4DQ40-F1
#
_entry.id   AF-I4DQ40-F1
#
_cell.length_a   1.000
_cell.length_b   1.000
_cell.length_c   1.000
_cell.angle_alpha   90.00
_cell.angle_beta   90.00
_cell.angle_gamma   90.00
#
_symmetry.space_group_name_H-M   'P 1'
#
loop_
_entity.id
_entity.type
_entity.pdbx_description
1 polymer ?
#
loop_
_entity_poly.entity_id
_entity_poly.type
_entity_poly.pdbx_seq_one_letter_code
_entity_poly.pdbx_strand_id
1 'polypeptide(L)'
;MEKEKSNTNEDAVEETLVKSTDDININVMTRKQKMQYLKSNITVEPILTLFMVPSVLSLLAAQNLYIDKACRVNLEYGDEVCLDLRLRKTANHTIEELGVQKLIASVQAWRSVIYTIVPTVLMLFVGAWSDKT
;
A
#
# COMPACT_ATOMS: atom_id res chain seq x y z
N MET A 1 45.01 -24.80 15.50
CA MET A 1 44.23 -23.94 16.42
C MET A 1 42.85 -23.80 15.82
N GLU A 2 41.83 -24.18 16.60
CA GLU A 2 40.40 -24.22 16.28
C GLU A 2 39.78 -22.98 15.61
N LYS A 3 38.73 -23.23 14.80
CA LYS A 3 37.28 -22.97 15.05
C LYS A 3 36.53 -23.25 13.73
N GLU A 4 35.75 -24.31 13.51
CA GLU A 4 34.42 -24.75 14.00
C GLU A 4 33.18 -23.89 13.59
N LYS A 5 32.38 -24.48 12.67
CA LYS A 5 30.88 -24.60 12.51
C LYS A 5 29.97 -23.65 11.68
N SER A 6 29.00 -24.35 11.05
CA SER A 6 27.69 -24.00 10.43
C SER A 6 27.70 -23.30 9.06
N ASN A 7 26.96 -23.69 8.02
CA ASN A 7 25.86 -24.66 7.84
C ASN A 7 25.80 -25.07 6.35
N THR A 8 25.87 -26.36 6.08
CA THR A 8 25.24 -27.03 4.93
C THR A 8 23.78 -27.28 5.33
N ASN A 9 22.83 -27.31 4.38
CA ASN A 9 21.40 -27.73 4.52
C ASN A 9 20.30 -26.65 4.33
N GLU A 10 20.37 -25.75 3.35
CA GLU A 10 19.20 -24.91 3.01
C GLU A 10 18.82 -24.93 1.51
N ASP A 11 19.77 -25.11 0.58
CA ASP A 11 19.46 -25.00 -0.86
C ASP A 11 18.93 -26.29 -1.53
N ALA A 12 18.83 -27.41 -0.81
CA ALA A 12 18.40 -28.71 -1.34
C ALA A 12 17.03 -29.18 -0.81
N VAL A 13 16.36 -28.39 0.03
CA VAL A 13 15.09 -28.74 0.70
C VAL A 13 13.88 -28.15 -0.02
N GLU A 14 14.06 -27.17 -0.91
CA GLU A 14 12.93 -26.49 -1.56
C GLU A 14 12.40 -27.20 -2.82
N GLU A 15 13.12 -28.22 -3.33
CA GLU A 15 12.65 -29.01 -4.48
C GLU A 15 11.70 -30.16 -4.10
N THR A 16 11.46 -30.38 -2.79
CA THR A 16 10.75 -31.58 -2.28
C THR A 16 9.33 -31.36 -1.73
N LEU A 17 8.74 -30.16 -1.81
CA LEU A 17 7.37 -29.92 -1.33
C LEU A 17 6.30 -29.71 -2.42
N VAL A 18 6.64 -29.78 -3.71
CA VAL A 18 5.64 -29.80 -4.80
C VAL A 18 5.26 -31.23 -5.17
N LYS A 19 4.88 -32.04 -4.18
CA LYS A 19 4.34 -33.39 -4.43
C LYS A 19 3.10 -33.65 -3.59
N SER A 20 1.98 -33.07 -4.02
CA SER A 20 0.62 -33.54 -3.71
C SER A 20 -0.37 -32.87 -4.67
N THR A 21 -0.12 -32.96 -5.98
CA THR A 21 -1.15 -32.68 -6.97
C THR A 21 -1.93 -33.97 -7.17
N ASP A 22 -2.88 -34.25 -6.27
CA ASP A 22 -4.03 -35.05 -6.68
C ASP A 22 -4.74 -34.23 -7.75
N ASP A 23 -4.70 -34.71 -8.99
CA ASP A 23 -5.30 -34.06 -10.16
C ASP A 23 -6.81 -33.98 -9.96
N ILE A 24 -7.28 -32.92 -9.30
CA ILE A 24 -8.69 -32.58 -9.21
C ILE A 24 -9.12 -32.27 -10.63
N ASN A 25 -9.85 -33.20 -11.24
CA ASN A 25 -10.33 -33.12 -12.60
C ASN A 25 -11.43 -32.05 -12.70
N ILE A 26 -11.02 -30.78 -12.72
CA ILE A 26 -11.90 -29.60 -12.73
C ILE A 26 -12.86 -29.67 -13.92
N ASN A 27 -12.51 -30.35 -15.01
CA ASN A 27 -13.36 -30.46 -16.20
C ASN A 27 -14.60 -31.35 -16.06
N VAL A 28 -14.73 -32.12 -14.98
CA VAL A 28 -15.88 -33.03 -14.75
C VAL A 28 -16.95 -32.41 -13.81
N MET A 29 -16.66 -31.27 -13.20
CA MET A 29 -17.53 -30.67 -12.18
C MET A 29 -18.61 -29.74 -12.76
N THR A 30 -19.84 -29.87 -12.25
CA THR A 30 -20.96 -28.96 -12.55
C THR A 30 -20.60 -27.55 -12.10
N ARG A 31 -21.08 -26.49 -12.78
CA ARG A 31 -20.75 -25.07 -12.43
C ARG A 31 -20.96 -24.72 -10.95
N LYS A 32 -21.94 -25.35 -10.27
CA LYS A 32 -22.16 -25.22 -8.82
C LYS A 32 -21.04 -25.83 -7.97
N GLN A 33 -20.52 -26.99 -8.37
CA GLN A 33 -19.42 -27.67 -7.69
C GLN A 33 -18.09 -26.95 -7.90
N LYS A 34 -17.84 -26.38 -9.09
CA LYS A 34 -16.66 -25.51 -9.32
C LYS A 34 -16.67 -24.28 -8.43
N MET A 35 -17.83 -23.63 -8.29
CA MET A 35 -17.98 -22.46 -7.43
C MET A 35 -17.81 -22.81 -5.95
N GLN A 36 -18.32 -23.97 -5.51
CA GLN A 36 -18.15 -24.46 -4.15
C GLN A 36 -16.70 -24.84 -3.84
N TYR A 37 -16.00 -25.44 -4.81
CA TYR A 37 -14.57 -25.74 -4.72
C TYR A 37 -13.72 -24.47 -4.65
N LEU A 38 -14.02 -23.47 -5.49
CA LEU A 38 -13.31 -22.19 -5.48
C LEU A 38 -13.55 -21.42 -4.18
N LYS A 39 -14.78 -21.45 -3.64
CA LYS A 39 -15.11 -20.83 -2.34
C LYS A 39 -14.40 -21.52 -1.17
N SER A 40 -14.24 -22.84 -1.22
CA SER A 40 -13.57 -23.61 -0.17
C SER A 40 -12.06 -23.47 -0.17
N ASN A 41 -11.46 -23.11 -1.31
CA ASN A 41 -10.02 -22.95 -1.48
C ASN A 41 -9.59 -21.49 -1.65
N ILE A 42 -10.49 -20.52 -1.45
CA ILE A 42 -10.16 -19.12 -1.61
C ILE A 42 -9.26 -18.66 -0.46
N THR A 43 -8.03 -18.30 -0.79
CA THR A 43 -7.05 -17.70 0.13
C THR A 43 -7.41 -16.24 0.40
N VAL A 44 -6.76 -15.62 1.38
CA VAL A 44 -6.97 -14.19 1.73
C VAL A 44 -6.39 -13.21 0.71
N GLU A 45 -5.61 -13.71 -0.24
CA GLU A 45 -4.83 -12.93 -1.23
C GLU A 45 -5.69 -12.10 -2.21
N PRO A 46 -6.84 -12.58 -2.74
CA PRO A 46 -7.65 -11.81 -3.68
C PRO A 46 -8.31 -10.60 -3.01
N ILE A 47 -8.72 -10.74 -1.76
CA ILE A 47 -9.34 -9.64 -0.99
C ILE A 47 -8.31 -8.57 -0.68
N LEU A 48 -7.11 -8.97 -0.24
CA LEU A 48 -6.01 -8.04 0.03
C LEU A 48 -5.61 -7.27 -1.23
N THR A 49 -5.47 -7.98 -2.35
CA THR A 49 -5.11 -7.38 -3.65
C THR A 49 -6.18 -6.38 -4.10
N LEU A 50 -7.45 -6.77 -4.01
CA LEU A 50 -8.58 -5.91 -4.38
C LEU A 50 -8.69 -4.67 -3.48
N PHE A 51 -8.23 -4.74 -2.24
CA PHE A 51 -8.17 -3.60 -1.32
C PHE A 51 -6.99 -2.66 -1.59
N MET A 52 -5.81 -3.21 -1.90
CA MET A 52 -4.59 -2.42 -2.09
C MET A 52 -4.61 -1.59 -3.37
N VAL A 53 -5.08 -2.14 -4.49
CA VAL A 53 -5.12 -1.45 -5.79
C VAL A 53 -5.82 -0.08 -5.74
N PRO A 54 -7.09 0.02 -5.32
CA PRO A 54 -7.77 1.32 -5.23
C PRO A 54 -7.12 2.25 -4.20
N SER A 55 -6.51 1.70 -3.15
CA SER A 55 -5.81 2.48 -2.13
C SER A 55 -4.56 3.17 -2.69
N VAL A 56 -3.74 2.44 -3.46
CA VAL A 56 -2.53 3.01 -4.11
C VAL A 56 -2.91 4.00 -5.20
N LEU A 57 -3.95 3.70 -5.99
CA LEU A 57 -4.45 4.64 -7.01
C LEU A 57 -4.91 5.96 -6.39
N SER A 58 -5.66 5.90 -5.29
CA SER A 58 -6.11 7.09 -4.55
C SER A 58 -4.93 7.91 -4.01
N LEU A 59 -3.88 7.24 -3.53
CA LEU A 59 -2.66 7.88 -3.06
C LEU A 59 -1.94 8.62 -4.20
N LEU A 60 -1.79 8.00 -5.38
CA LEU A 60 -1.11 8.60 -6.52
C LEU A 60 -1.89 9.79 -7.09
N ALA A 61 -3.22 9.70 -7.14
CA ALA A 61 -4.08 10.80 -7.55
C ALA A 61 -3.95 12.00 -6.59
N ALA A 62 -3.96 11.74 -5.28
CA ALA A 62 -3.83 12.79 -4.27
C ALA A 62 -2.48 13.52 -4.36
N GLN A 63 -1.37 12.81 -4.63
CA GLN A 63 -0.04 13.43 -4.77
C GLN A 63 0.00 14.50 -5.88
N ASN A 64 -0.62 14.22 -7.03
CA ASN A 64 -0.71 15.19 -8.13
C ASN A 64 -1.60 16.39 -7.74
N LEU A 65 -2.69 16.14 -7.02
CA LEU A 65 -3.61 17.19 -6.57
C LEU A 65 -3.01 18.10 -5.49
N TYR A 66 -2.17 17.56 -4.59
CA TYR A 66 -1.53 18.35 -3.54
C TYR A 66 -0.61 19.43 -4.12
N ILE A 67 0.14 19.13 -5.20
CA ILE A 67 0.98 20.11 -5.88
C ILE A 67 0.13 21.22 -6.51
N ASP A 68 -0.91 20.86 -7.27
CA ASP A 68 -1.78 21.84 -7.94
C ASP A 68 -2.50 22.75 -6.92
N LYS A 69 -2.98 22.20 -5.80
CA LYS A 69 -3.67 22.98 -4.76
C LYS A 69 -2.70 23.83 -3.92
N ALA A 70 -1.55 23.29 -3.54
CA ALA A 70 -0.51 24.05 -2.85
C ALA A 70 -0.06 25.24 -3.70
N CYS A 71 0.25 24.99 -4.98
CA CYS A 71 0.77 25.99 -5.89
C CYS A 71 -0.23 27.11 -6.17
N ARG A 72 -1.48 26.77 -6.52
CA ARG A 72 -2.47 27.76 -6.98
C ARG A 72 -3.25 28.45 -5.87
N VAL A 73 -3.59 27.72 -4.80
CA VAL A 73 -4.51 28.21 -3.77
C VAL A 73 -3.77 28.69 -2.52
N ASN A 74 -2.65 28.06 -2.15
CA ASN A 74 -1.96 28.42 -0.91
C ASN A 74 -0.84 29.44 -1.14
N LEU A 75 -0.08 29.31 -2.23
CA LEU A 75 1.02 30.22 -2.58
C LEU A 75 0.68 31.19 -3.72
N GLU A 76 -0.49 31.02 -4.36
CA GLU A 76 -1.01 31.92 -5.41
C GLU A 76 -0.02 32.16 -6.57
N TYR A 77 0.73 31.13 -6.95
CA TYR A 77 1.65 31.19 -8.10
C TYR A 77 0.90 31.24 -9.44
N GLY A 78 1.57 31.77 -10.47
CA GLY A 78 1.04 31.86 -11.83
C GLY A 78 0.75 30.49 -12.46
N ASP A 79 -0.21 30.46 -13.39
CA ASP A 79 -0.66 29.22 -14.02
C ASP A 79 0.45 28.51 -14.82
N GLU A 80 1.34 29.26 -15.50
CA GLU A 80 2.48 28.66 -16.18
C GLU A 80 3.46 27.97 -15.21
N VAL A 81 3.72 28.59 -14.06
CA VAL A 81 4.63 28.06 -13.03
C VAL A 81 4.06 26.76 -12.46
N CYS A 82 2.78 26.75 -12.09
CA CYS A 82 2.13 25.53 -11.58
C CYS A 82 2.06 24.42 -12.63
N LEU A 83 1.85 24.75 -13.91
CA LEU A 83 1.86 23.77 -15.00
C LEU A 83 3.24 23.13 -15.17
N ASP A 84 4.31 23.93 -15.12
CA ASP A 84 5.69 23.44 -15.23
C ASP A 84 6.09 22.60 -14.02
N LEU A 85 5.68 22.98 -12.81
CA LEU A 85 5.88 22.17 -11.60
C LEU A 85 5.16 20.82 -11.69
N ARG A 86 3.92 20.79 -12.20
CA ARG A 86 3.16 19.55 -12.41
C ARG A 86 3.81 18.65 -13.47
N LEU A 87 4.34 19.24 -14.54
CA LEU A 87 5.06 18.53 -15.61
C LEU A 87 6.51 18.17 -15.25
N ARG A 88 6.95 18.43 -14.01
CA ARG A 88 8.32 18.19 -13.51
C ARG A 88 9.41 18.95 -14.30
N LYS A 89 9.09 20.14 -14.82
CA LYS A 89 10.02 21.05 -15.48
C LYS A 89 10.54 22.10 -14.49
N THR A 90 11.38 21.69 -13.55
CA THR A 90 11.80 22.52 -12.40
C THR A 90 13.09 23.33 -12.62
N ALA A 91 13.70 23.29 -13.82
CA ALA A 91 15.00 23.90 -14.09
C ALA A 91 15.11 25.40 -13.80
N ASN A 92 14.00 26.15 -13.89
CA ASN A 92 13.97 27.61 -13.68
C ASN A 92 13.13 28.05 -12.45
N HIS A 93 12.47 27.12 -11.74
CA HIS A 93 11.47 27.41 -10.69
C HIS A 93 11.80 26.72 -9.36
N THR A 94 13.08 26.67 -8.99
CA THR A 94 13.56 25.94 -7.81
C THR A 94 13.10 26.57 -6.50
N ILE A 95 12.90 27.90 -6.46
CA ILE A 95 12.46 28.60 -5.24
C ILE A 95 10.98 28.34 -4.96
N GLU A 96 10.17 28.38 -6.00
CA GLU A 96 8.73 28.10 -5.98
C GLU A 96 8.47 26.62 -5.65
N GLU A 97 9.30 25.73 -6.20
CA GLU A 97 9.27 24.31 -5.86
C GLU A 97 9.54 24.08 -4.36
N LEU A 98 10.54 24.75 -3.78
CA LEU A 98 10.84 24.62 -2.35
C LEU A 98 9.67 25.08 -1.47
N GLY A 99 8.99 26.17 -1.85
CA GLY A 99 7.80 26.66 -1.14
C GLY A 99 6.67 25.62 -1.13
N VAL A 100 6.36 25.07 -2.30
CA VAL A 100 5.32 24.03 -2.46
C VAL A 100 5.69 22.75 -1.71
N GLN A 101 6.93 22.29 -1.85
CA GLN A 101 7.40 21.08 -1.17
C GLN A 101 7.38 21.23 0.35
N LYS A 102 7.78 22.39 0.89
CA LYS A 102 7.72 22.66 2.34
C LYS A 102 6.28 22.58 2.86
N LEU A 103 5.33 23.15 2.13
CA LEU A 103 3.92 23.08 2.48
C LEU A 103 3.41 21.63 2.44
N ILE A 104 3.66 20.91 1.34
CA ILE A 104 3.24 19.51 1.19
C ILE A 104 3.85 18.63 2.29
N ALA A 105 5.13 18.82 2.61
CA ALA A 105 5.82 18.10 3.67
C ALA A 105 5.16 18.33 5.04
N SER A 106 4.76 19.57 5.34
CA SER A 106 4.06 19.89 6.59
C SER A 106 2.68 19.23 6.67
N VAL A 107 1.92 19.24 5.57
CA VAL A 107 0.60 18.59 5.50
C VAL A 107 0.73 17.07 5.64
N GLN A 108 1.73 16.47 4.98
CA GLN A 108 1.99 15.04 5.05
C GLN A 108 2.40 14.61 6.47
N ALA A 109 3.22 15.43 7.15
CA ALA A 109 3.62 15.17 8.53
C ALA A 109 2.40 15.15 9.47
N TRP A 110 1.54 16.16 9.40
CA TRP A 110 0.31 16.23 10.22
C TRP A 110 -0.73 15.17 9.85
N ARG A 111 -0.84 14.83 8.58
CA ARG A 111 -1.69 13.72 8.16
C ARG A 111 -1.27 12.42 8.84
N SER A 112 0.02 12.08 8.82
CA SER A 112 0.53 10.84 9.45
C SER A 112 0.15 10.76 10.92
N VAL A 113 0.28 11.87 11.65
CA VAL A 113 -0.07 11.96 13.07
C VAL A 113 -1.57 11.70 13.31
N ILE A 114 -2.45 12.29 12.51
CA ILE A 114 -3.90 12.06 12.65
C ILE A 114 -4.25 10.59 12.33
N TYR A 115 -3.65 10.03 11.28
CA TYR A 115 -3.90 8.64 10.86
C TYR A 115 -3.45 7.60 11.90
N THR A 116 -2.52 7.93 12.80
CA THR A 116 -2.10 7.04 13.88
C THR A 116 -2.88 7.29 15.18
N ILE A 117 -3.13 8.56 15.52
CA ILE A 117 -3.88 8.91 16.75
C ILE A 117 -5.29 8.33 16.71
N VAL A 118 -6.01 8.47 15.60
CA VAL A 118 -7.40 8.00 15.48
C VAL A 118 -7.52 6.49 15.76
N PRO A 119 -6.79 5.58 15.08
CA PRO A 119 -6.87 4.16 15.38
C PRO A 119 -6.31 3.80 16.76
N THR A 120 -5.29 4.50 17.28
CA THR A 120 -4.80 4.27 18.64
C THR A 120 -5.87 4.58 19.69
N VAL A 121 -6.55 5.72 19.54
CA VAL A 121 -7.65 6.10 20.43
C VAL A 121 -8.79 5.10 20.29
N LEU A 122 -9.20 4.75 19.06
CA LEU A 122 -10.24 3.75 18.82
C LEU A 122 -9.86 2.38 19.42
N MET A 123 -8.59 1.97 19.32
CA MET A 123 -8.12 0.71 19.87
C MET A 123 -8.16 0.69 21.41
N LEU A 124 -7.85 1.80 22.08
CA LEU A 124 -7.96 1.92 23.53
C LEU A 124 -9.43 1.86 24.01
N PHE A 125 -10.35 2.52 23.30
CA PHE A 125 -11.77 2.53 23.68
C PHE A 125 -12.50 1.24 23.30
N VAL A 126 -12.31 0.75 22.06
CA VAL A 126 -12.93 -0.50 21.59
C VAL A 126 -12.30 -1.72 22.26
N GLY A 127 -11.00 -1.67 22.59
CA GLY A 127 -10.33 -2.72 23.36
C GLY A 127 -10.94 -2.87 24.77
N ALA A 128 -11.15 -1.76 25.48
CA ALA A 128 -11.81 -1.76 26.80
C ALA A 128 -13.30 -2.15 26.75
N TRP A 129 -13.97 -1.95 25.61
CA TRP A 129 -15.36 -2.42 25.38
C TRP A 129 -15.43 -3.88 24.93
N SER A 130 -14.43 -4.36 24.19
CA SER A 130 -14.31 -5.76 23.76
C SER A 130 -13.91 -6.69 24.91
N ASP A 131 -13.37 -6.13 25.99
CA ASP A 131 -13.04 -6.84 27.24
C ASP A 131 -14.24 -6.97 28.19
N LYS A 132 -15.47 -6.73 27.70
CA LYS A 132 -16.69 -7.18 28.37
C LYS A 132 -17.19 -8.46 27.69
N THR A 133 -17.40 -9.48 28.53
CA THR A 133 -17.90 -10.82 28.19
C THR A 133 -19.21 -10.80 27.41
#